data_AF-A0A821WNI4-F1
#
_entry.id   AF-A0A821WNI4-F1
#
_cell.length_a   1.000
_cell.length_b   1.000
_cell.length_c   1.000
_cell.angle_alpha   90.00
_cell.angle_beta   90.00
_cell.angle_gamma   90.00
#
_symmetry.space_group_name_H-M   'P 1'
#
loop_
_entity.id
_entity.type
_entity.pdbx_description
1 polymer ?
#
loop_
_entity_poly.entity_id
_entity_poly.type
_entity_poly.pdbx_seq_one_letter_code
_entity_poly.pdbx_strand_id
1 'polypeptide(L)' 'TTETTTETTTTETTTETTTTETTTETTTTETTTETTTTETTTETT' A
#
# COMPACT_ATOMS: atom_id res chain seq x y z
N THR A 1 13.21 32.77 -10.10
CA THR A 1 12.99 31.75 -11.15
C THR A 1 11.93 30.76 -10.69
N THR A 2 11.34 29.97 -11.58
CA THR A 2 10.43 28.90 -11.18
C THR A 2 11.21 27.62 -10.85
N GLU A 3 10.87 26.98 -9.74
CA GLU A 3 11.42 25.70 -9.28
C GLU A 3 10.26 24.73 -8.99
N THR A 4 10.45 23.44 -9.30
CA THR A 4 9.43 22.40 -9.14
C THR A 4 10.03 21.19 -8.44
N THR A 5 9.35 20.71 -7.41
CA THR A 5 9.74 19.55 -6.60
C THR A 5 8.60 18.52 -6.61
N THR A 6 8.95 17.25 -6.78
CA THR A 6 8.01 16.11 -6.74
C THR A 6 8.44 15.15 -5.65
N GLU A 7 7.51 14.74 -4.79
CA GLU A 7 7.74 13.77 -3.71
C GLU A 7 6.76 12.59 -3.85
N THR A 8 7.26 11.37 -3.68
CA THR A 8 6.46 10.13 -3.77
C THR A 8 6.60 9.30 -2.50
N THR A 9 5.46 8.98 -1.92
CA THR A 9 5.30 8.18 -0.70
C THR A 9 4.68 6.83 -1.09
N THR A 10 5.47 5.75 -1.12
CA THR A 10 5.04 4.41 -1.55
C THR A 10 4.53 3.54 -0.40
N THR A 11 3.57 2.68 -0.73
CA THR A 11 2.98 1.54 0.01
C THR A 11 2.01 0.82 -0.98
N GLU A 12 1.89 -0.49 -1.28
CA GLU A 12 2.58 -1.79 -0.97
C GLU A 12 1.85 -2.94 -0.18
N THR A 13 0.57 -3.25 -0.53
CA THR A 13 -0.34 -4.29 0.04
C THR A 13 0.23 -5.71 0.31
N THR A 14 -0.22 -6.35 1.41
CA THR A 14 0.08 -7.76 1.78
C THR A 14 -1.17 -8.63 1.99
N THR A 15 -1.03 -9.96 1.87
CA THR A 15 -2.12 -10.95 2.07
C THR A 15 -1.56 -12.21 2.73
N GLU A 16 -2.23 -12.71 3.77
CA GLU A 16 -1.93 -14.00 4.41
C GLU A 16 -3.09 -14.99 4.21
N THR A 17 -2.82 -16.29 4.27
CA THR A 17 -3.84 -17.34 4.23
C THR A 17 -3.49 -18.45 5.20
N THR A 18 -4.44 -18.79 6.06
CA THR A 18 -4.28 -19.77 7.13
C THR A 18 -5.31 -20.88 6.97
N THR A 19 -4.86 -22.11 6.82
CA THR A 19 -5.70 -23.31 6.80
C THR A 19 -5.62 -24.00 8.16
N THR A 20 -6.76 -24.31 8.76
CA THR A 20 -6.83 -25.04 10.03
C THR A 20 -7.43 -26.42 9.78
N GLU A 21 -6.64 -27.47 10.02
CA GLU A 21 -7.13 -28.85 9.95
C GLU A 21 -7.96 -29.16 11.21
N THR A 22 -9.23 -29.40 11.01
CA THR A 22 -10.19 -29.99 11.95
C THR A 22 -11.15 -30.83 11.10
N THR A 23 -12.08 -31.58 11.68
CA THR A 23 -12.93 -32.56 10.95
C THR A 23 -13.81 -31.98 9.83
N THR A 24 -13.86 -30.66 9.69
CA THR A 24 -14.15 -29.97 8.43
C THR A 24 -13.02 -28.97 8.20
N GLU A 25 -12.25 -29.12 7.12
CA GLU A 25 -11.17 -28.19 6.77
C GLU A 25 -11.73 -26.79 6.53
N THR A 26 -11.11 -25.77 7.14
CA THR A 26 -11.52 -24.37 6.98
C THR A 26 -10.29 -23.52 6.66
N THR A 27 -10.37 -22.75 5.57
CA THR A 27 -9.32 -21.85 5.10
C THR A 27 -9.81 -20.41 5.18
N THR A 28 -9.01 -19.55 5.79
CA THR A 28 -9.25 -18.10 5.91
C THR A 28 -8.16 -17.34 5.19
N THR A 29 -8.52 -16.31 4.44
CA THR A 29 -7.58 -15.39 3.77
C THR A 29 -7.84 -13.98 4.28
N GLU A 30 -6.77 -13.28 4.69
CA GLU A 30 -6.80 -11.89 5.15
C GLU A 30 -5.94 -11.03 4.23
N THR A 31 -6.44 -9.85 3.84
CA THR A 31 -5.75 -8.92 2.92
C THR A 31 -5.66 -7.54 3.54
N THR A 32 -4.46 -6.99 3.55
CA THR A 32 -4.05 -5.78 4.27
C THR A 32 -3.44 -4.78 3.29
N THR A 33 -4.20 -3.73 2.97
CA THR A 33 -3.83 -2.76 1.92
C THR A 33 -2.93 -1.63 2.42
N GLU A 34 -1.98 -1.27 1.58
CA GLU A 34 -1.01 -0.18 1.71
C GLU A 34 -1.18 0.71 0.42
N THR A 35 -0.97 2.04 0.44
CA THR A 35 -1.43 2.95 -0.63
C THR A 35 -0.50 4.14 -0.98
N THR A 36 0.11 4.07 -2.16
CA THR A 36 1.05 5.07 -2.69
C THR A 36 0.40 6.41 -3.04
N THR A 37 1.06 7.52 -2.68
CA THR A 37 0.64 8.92 -2.96
C THR A 37 1.83 9.74 -3.46
N THR A 38 1.62 10.64 -4.43
CA THR A 38 2.65 11.56 -4.96
C THR A 38 2.13 12.99 -4.92
N GLU A 39 2.94 13.92 -4.41
CA GLU A 39 2.68 15.36 -4.44
C GLU A 39 3.68 16.06 -5.37
N THR A 40 3.32 17.22 -5.92
CA THR A 40 4.22 18.06 -6.71
C THR A 40 3.91 19.52 -6.50
N THR A 41 4.93 20.26 -6.08
CA THR A 41 4.84 21.65 -5.66
C THR A 41 5.74 22.50 -6.56
N THR A 42 5.28 23.70 -6.93
CA THR A 42 6.02 24.60 -7.82
C THR A 42 5.98 26.00 -7.24
N GLU A 43 7.15 26.56 -7.01
CA GLU A 43 7.34 27.89 -6.43
C GLU A 43 8.01 28.81 -7.45
N THR A 44 7.79 30.12 -7.35
CA THR A 44 8.40 31.11 -8.25
C THR A 44 8.98 32.27 -7.44
N THR A 45 10.28 32.46 -7.60
CA THR A 45 11.14 33.46 -6.96
C THR A 45 11.55 34.60 -7.89
#